data_AF-A0A839SF30-F1
#
_entry.id   AF-A0A839SF30-F1
#
_cell.length_a   1.000
_cell.length_b   1.000
_cell.length_c   1.000
_cell.angle_alpha   90.00
_cell.angle_beta   90.00
_cell.angle_gamma   90.00
#
_symmetry.space_group_name_H-M   'P 1'
#
loop_
_entity.id
_entity.type
_entity.pdbx_description
1 polymer ?
#
loop_
_entity_poly.entity_id
_entity_poly.type
_entity_poly.pdbx_seq_one_letter_code
_entity_poly.pdbx_strand_id
1 'polypeptide(L)' 'MTKHEIISCERCGKSIECKANAFTKCQCAAVQLNLNEVQYISENYEGCMCAACLLELKEEYMALLKR' A
#
# COMPACT_ATOMS: atom_id res chain seq x y z
N MET A 1 1.92 -25.66 -1.61
CA MET A 1 0.71 -24.81 -1.75
C MET A 1 1.06 -23.39 -1.38
N THR A 2 1.37 -22.55 -2.36
CA THR A 2 1.53 -21.11 -2.17
C THR A 2 0.14 -20.50 -2.05
N LYS A 3 -0.30 -20.28 -0.81
CA LYS A 3 -1.53 -19.53 -0.52
C LYS A 3 -1.29 -18.06 -0.88
N HIS A 4 -1.49 -17.73 -2.15
CA HIS A 4 -1.59 -16.35 -2.61
C HIS A 4 -2.99 -15.88 -2.24
N GLU A 5 -3.09 -14.98 -1.27
CA GLU A 5 -4.39 -14.44 -0.88
C GLU A 5 -4.67 -13.24 -1.77
N ILE A 6 -5.62 -13.42 -2.70
CA ILE A 6 -6.14 -12.32 -3.49
C ILE A 6 -7.13 -11.59 -2.60
N ILE A 7 -6.73 -10.42 -2.12
CA ILE A 7 -7.56 -9.54 -1.30
C ILE A 7 -7.92 -8.29 -2.12
N SER A 8 -8.88 -7.51 -1.66
CA SER A 8 -9.25 -6.25 -2.29
C SER A 8 -8.47 -5.09 -1.68
N CYS A 9 -8.04 -4.15 -2.52
CA CYS A 9 -7.46 -2.90 -2.04
C CYS A 9 -8.54 -2.06 -1.34
N GLU A 10 -8.30 -1.60 -0.12
CA GLU A 10 -9.25 -0.77 0.63
C GLU A 10 -9.62 0.54 -0.08
N ARG A 11 -8.65 1.15 -0.79
CA ARG A 11 -8.84 2.46 -1.45
C ARG A 11 -9.57 2.36 -2.80
N CYS A 12 -9.21 1.40 -3.64
CA CYS A 12 -9.76 1.30 -5.01
C CYS A 12 -10.59 0.05 -5.30
N GLY A 13 -10.69 -0.90 -4.36
CA GLY A 13 -11.40 -2.16 -4.52
C GLY A 13 -10.75 -3.16 -5.48
N LYS A 14 -9.62 -2.83 -6.11
CA LYS A 14 -8.94 -3.75 -7.05
C LYS A 14 -8.39 -4.96 -6.31
N SER A 15 -8.49 -6.11 -6.95
CA SER A 15 -7.85 -7.35 -6.51
C SER A 15 -6.34 -7.19 -6.49
N ILE A 16 -5.73 -7.42 -5.33
CA ILE A 16 -4.29 -7.40 -5.13
C ILE A 16 -3.82 -8.75 -4.63
N GLU A 17 -2.66 -9.16 -5.13
CA GLU A 17 -1.99 -10.35 -4.63
C GLU A 17 -1.23 -9.99 -3.36
N CYS A 18 -1.82 -10.30 -2.20
CA CYS A 18 -1.14 -10.15 -0.93
C CYS A 18 -0.36 -11.42 -0.63
N LYS A 19 0.95 -11.23 -0.42
CA LYS A 19 1.84 -12.28 0.09
C LYS A 19 2.22 -11.92 1.51
N ALA A 20 1.27 -11.89 2.44
CA ALA A 20 1.53 -11.57 3.85
C ALA A 20 2.67 -12.44 4.44
N ASN A 21 2.74 -13.71 4.02
CA ASN A 21 3.82 -14.65 4.40
C ASN A 21 5.19 -14.37 3.74
N ALA A 22 5.23 -13.47 2.75
CA ALA A 22 6.44 -13.03 2.07
C ALA A 22 6.28 -11.55 1.72
N PHE A 23 6.23 -10.69 2.74
CA PHE A 23 5.98 -9.25 2.59
C PHE A 23 6.85 -8.61 1.51
N THR A 24 8.13 -8.97 1.42
CA THR A 24 9.07 -8.51 0.38
C THR A 24 8.69 -8.86 -1.06
N LYS A 25 7.72 -9.77 -1.25
CA LYS A 25 7.15 -10.19 -2.54
C LYS A 25 5.70 -9.74 -2.73
N CYS A 26 5.14 -8.97 -1.80
CA CYS A 26 3.82 -8.34 -1.95
C CYS A 26 3.91 -7.21 -2.98
N GLN A 27 2.85 -7.02 -3.78
CA GLN A 27 2.76 -5.84 -4.66
C GLN A 27 2.88 -4.53 -3.87
N CYS A 28 2.38 -4.52 -2.62
CA CYS A 28 2.50 -3.40 -1.70
C CYS A 28 3.97 -3.04 -1.38
N ALA A 29 4.88 -4.02 -1.29
CA ALA A 29 6.29 -3.79 -1.01
C ALA A 29 7.11 -3.32 -2.23
N ALA A 30 6.51 -3.30 -3.42
CA ALA A 30 7.15 -2.72 -4.61
C ALA A 30 7.24 -1.18 -4.52
N VAL A 31 6.40 -0.56 -3.69
CA VAL A 31 6.42 0.89 -3.46
C VAL A 31 7.32 1.19 -2.26
N GLN A 32 8.39 1.93 -2.51
CA GLN A 32 9.26 2.40 -1.44
C GLN A 32 8.63 3.62 -0.77
N LEU A 33 8.16 3.40 0.45
CA LEU A 33 7.63 4.43 1.33
C LEU A 33 8.61 4.69 2.49
N ASN A 34 8.78 5.94 2.86
CA ASN A 34 9.52 6.32 4.07
C ASN A 34 8.63 6.21 5.32
N LEU A 35 9.22 6.36 6.51
CA LEU A 35 8.50 6.20 7.78
C LEU A 35 7.28 7.15 7.89
N ASN A 36 7.42 8.40 7.47
CA ASN A 36 6.33 9.37 7.56
C ASN A 36 5.20 9.05 6.57
N GLU A 37 5.54 8.62 5.35
CA GLU A 37 4.56 8.17 4.35
C GLU A 37 3.79 6.94 4.85
N VAL A 38 4.48 5.95 5.41
CA VAL A 38 3.85 4.75 5.99
C VAL A 38 2.93 5.13 7.15
N GLN A 39 3.36 6.07 8.00
CA GLN A 39 2.56 6.51 9.13
C GLN A 39 1.30 7.26 8.67
N TYR A 40 1.43 8.21 7.74
CA TYR A 40 0.29 8.89 7.11
C TYR A 40 -0.71 7.89 6.53
N ILE A 41 -0.23 6.87 5.83
CA ILE A 41 -1.07 5.85 5.23
C ILE A 41 -1.77 5.01 6.30
N SER A 42 -1.06 4.58 7.34
CA SER A 42 -1.59 3.74 8.43
C SER A 42 -2.60 4.49 9.32
N GLU A 43 -2.50 5.82 9.40
CA GLU A 43 -3.47 6.67 10.11
C GLU A 43 -4.78 6.85 9.32
N ASN A 44 -4.74 6.71 7.99
CA ASN A 44 -5.90 6.90 7.12
C ASN A 44 -6.53 5.58 6.63
N TYR A 45 -5.77 4.48 6.62
CA TYR A 45 -6.19 3.20 6.07
C TYR A 45 -5.67 2.03 6.92
N GLU A 46 -6.55 1.13 7.33
CA GLU A 46 -6.20 -0.04 8.16
C GLU A 46 -5.97 -1.34 7.37
N GLY A 47 -6.38 -1.38 6.10
CA GLY A 47 -6.27 -2.58 5.26
C GLY A 47 -5.21 -2.52 4.17
N CYS A 48 -5.17 -3.54 3.32
CA CYS A 48 -4.14 -3.64 2.30
C CYS A 48 -4.41 -2.74 1.10
N MET A 49 -3.33 -2.22 0.50
CA MET A 49 -3.40 -1.34 -0.66
C MET A 49 -2.56 -1.84 -1.82
N CYS A 50 -3.03 -1.54 -3.03
CA CYS A 50 -2.28 -1.81 -4.25
C CYS A 50 -1.13 -0.82 -4.42
N ALA A 51 -0.12 -1.21 -5.21
CA ALA A 51 1.02 -0.35 -5.51
C ALA A 51 0.59 1.02 -6.11
N ALA A 52 -0.44 1.04 -6.96
CA ALA A 52 -0.93 2.29 -7.54
C ALA A 52 -1.50 3.24 -6.48
N CYS A 53 -2.33 2.73 -5.56
CA CYS A 53 -2.87 3.53 -4.47
C CYS A 53 -1.79 4.02 -3.50
N LEU A 54 -0.80 3.19 -3.18
CA LEU A 54 0.33 3.61 -2.35
C LEU A 54 1.15 4.71 -3.03
N LEU A 55 1.32 4.65 -4.36
CA LEU A 55 2.03 5.68 -5.13
C LEU A 55 1.24 7.00 -5.14
N GLU A 56 -0.07 6.96 -5.34
CA GLU A 56 -0.93 8.14 -5.26
C GLU A 56 -0.91 8.77 -3.86
N LEU A 57 -1.02 7.96 -2.80
CA LEU A 57 -0.93 8.45 -1.42
C LEU A 57 0.43 9.07 -1.10
N LYS A 58 1.51 8.52 -1.67
CA LYS A 58 2.84 9.12 -1.59
C LYS A 58 2.88 10.49 -2.25
N GLU A 59 2.31 10.63 -3.44
CA GLU A 59 2.23 11.92 -4.14
C GLU A 59 1.38 12.93 -3.38
N GLU A 60 0.23 12.50 -2.83
CA GLU A 60 -0.62 13.33 -1.97
C GLU A 60 0.15 13.82 -0.74
N TYR A 61 0.84 12.93 -0.03
CA TYR A 61 1.67 13.28 1.13
C TYR A 61 2.77 14.29 0.77
N MET A 62 3.46 14.08 -0.35
CA MET A 62 4.50 14.99 -0.84
C MET A 62 3.93 16.36 -1.25
N ALA A 63 2.70 16.41 -1.76
CA ALA A 63 2.01 17.65 -2.07
C ALA A 63 1.60 18.41 -0.79
N LEU A 64 1.17 17.70 0.25
CA LEU A 64 0.83 18.28 1.56
C LEU A 64 2.05 18.93 2.23
N LEU A 65 3.25 18.33 2.12
CA LEU A 65 4.49 18.91 2.68
C LEU A 65 4.97 20.18 1.99
N LYS A 66 4.49 20.47 0.76
CA LYS A 66 4.85 21.67 0.01
C LYS A 66 3.90 22.84 0.26
N ARG A 67 2.86 22.64 1.06
CA ARG A 67 1.88 23.64 1.45
C ARG A 67 2.28 24.30 2.77
#